data_AF-A0A8K0J1V5-F1
#
_entry.id   AF-A0A8K0J1V5-F1
#
_cell.length_a   1.000
_cell.length_b   1.000
_cell.length_c   1.000
_cell.angle_alpha   90.00
_cell.angle_beta   90.00
_cell.angle_gamma   90.00
#
_symmetry.space_group_name_H-M   'P 1'
#
loop_
_entity.id
_entity.type
_entity.pdbx_description
1 polymer ?
#
loop_
_entity_poly.entity_id
_entity_poly.type
_entity_poly.pdbx_seq_one_letter_code
_entity_poly.pdbx_strand_id
1 'polypeptide(L)'
;MAGGVKKPVNIFRLKDLGEPRGVFNWRLWFSVVSFGLLGAARGIDEGLISGAFNAADFKASIRYASYSAVEKANIKANVSAMVQIGSVAGALVAFLVCDRIGRIMATRFLCVLWILGIAIFMIGGVNGSLGAIYAGRFIAGLGVGQTPVVG
;
A
#
# COMPACT_ATOMS: atom_id res chain seq x y z
N MET A 1 -27.53 30.48 -11.90
CA MET A 1 -28.14 30.64 -10.56
C MET A 1 -27.09 30.25 -9.53
N ALA A 2 -26.97 31.07 -8.48
CA ALA A 2 -25.81 31.16 -7.60
C ALA A 2 -25.43 29.84 -6.89
N GLY A 3 -24.14 29.50 -6.94
CA GLY A 3 -23.53 28.53 -6.05
C GLY A 3 -23.55 29.08 -4.62
N GLY A 4 -24.55 28.66 -3.85
CA GLY A 4 -24.63 28.94 -2.42
C GLY A 4 -23.43 28.35 -1.68
N VAL A 5 -22.92 29.11 -0.72
CA VAL A 5 -21.80 28.74 0.17
C VAL A 5 -22.04 27.33 0.72
N LYS A 6 -21.19 26.37 0.33
CA LYS A 6 -21.20 25.01 0.90
C LYS A 6 -20.93 25.13 2.39
N LYS A 7 -21.98 25.09 3.24
CA LYS A 7 -21.83 24.96 4.69
C LYS A 7 -20.88 23.77 4.96
N PRO A 8 -19.90 23.89 5.87
CA PRO A 8 -19.04 22.77 6.21
C PRO A 8 -19.93 21.64 6.73
N VAL A 9 -19.95 20.54 5.98
CA VAL A 9 -20.81 19.41 6.28
C VAL A 9 -20.21 18.68 7.47
N ASN A 10 -20.84 18.80 8.63
CA ASN A 10 -20.38 18.14 9.84
C ASN A 10 -20.80 16.66 9.77
N ILE A 11 -19.83 15.74 9.86
CA ILE A 11 -20.07 14.28 9.79
C ILE A 11 -21.10 13.81 10.82
N PHE A 12 -21.24 14.54 11.93
CA PHE A 12 -22.19 14.23 13.01
C PHE A 12 -23.61 14.78 12.77
N ARG A 13 -23.83 15.63 11.75
CA ARG A 13 -25.15 16.19 11.37
C ARG A 13 -25.58 15.79 9.95
N LEU A 14 -25.04 14.70 9.41
CA LEU A 14 -25.36 14.21 8.06
C LEU A 14 -26.85 13.86 7.87
N LYS A 15 -27.57 13.56 8.96
CA LYS A 15 -29.00 13.22 8.94
C LYS A 15 -29.93 14.43 8.66
N ASP A 16 -29.44 15.66 8.85
CA ASP A 16 -30.24 16.89 8.75
C ASP A 16 -30.14 17.58 7.37
N LEU A 17 -29.47 16.95 6.40
CA LEU A 17 -29.22 17.52 5.06
C LEU A 17 -30.43 17.45 4.12
N GLY A 18 -31.58 16.93 4.56
CA GLY A 18 -32.76 16.76 3.71
C GLY A 18 -32.58 15.71 2.61
N GLU A 19 -31.52 14.90 2.69
CA GLU A 19 -31.21 13.86 1.71
C GLU A 19 -32.08 12.60 1.92
N PRO A 20 -32.42 11.86 0.84
CA PRO A 20 -33.20 10.63 0.94
C PRO A 20 -32.57 9.63 1.92
N ARG A 21 -33.39 8.92 2.71
CA ARG A 21 -32.93 7.94 3.74
C ARG A 21 -31.99 6.85 3.20
N GLY A 22 -31.96 6.64 1.88
CA GLY A 22 -31.07 5.68 1.22
C GLY A 22 -29.63 6.16 0.98
N VAL A 23 -29.34 7.46 1.15
CA VAL A 23 -28.00 8.03 0.88
C VAL A 23 -26.99 7.59 1.94
N PHE A 24 -27.35 7.65 3.23
CA PHE A 24 -26.53 7.16 4.34
C PHE A 24 -26.87 5.72 4.72
N ASN A 25 -26.68 4.79 3.77
CA ASN A 25 -26.92 3.38 4.02
C ASN A 25 -25.67 2.68 4.62
N TRP A 26 -25.87 1.58 5.35
CA TRP A 26 -24.78 0.76 5.89
C TRP A 26 -23.78 0.31 4.81
N ARG A 27 -24.28 0.07 3.59
CA ARG A 27 -23.44 -0.30 2.42
C ARG A 27 -22.44 0.80 2.04
N LEU A 28 -22.81 2.07 2.20
CA LEU A 28 -21.91 3.20 1.95
C LEU A 28 -20.79 3.20 2.99
N TRP A 29 -21.14 3.14 4.27
CA TRP A 29 -20.16 3.08 5.37
C TRP A 29 -19.22 1.89 5.23
N PHE A 30 -19.73 0.70 4.90
CA PHE A 30 -18.92 -0.48 4.65
C PHE A 30 -17.93 -0.28 3.49
N SER A 31 -18.37 0.37 2.40
CA SER A 31 -17.51 0.66 1.25
C SER A 31 -16.41 1.67 1.61
N VAL A 32 -16.77 2.76 2.31
CA VAL A 32 -15.83 3.79 2.77
C VAL A 32 -14.77 3.19 3.70
N VAL A 33 -15.18 2.34 4.65
CA VAL A 33 -14.24 1.66 5.56
C VAL A 33 -13.33 0.71 4.76
N SER A 34 -13.88 -0.07 3.83
CA SER A 34 -13.11 -1.02 3.02
C SER A 34 -12.05 -0.33 2.16
N PHE A 35 -12.40 0.75 1.45
CA PHE A 35 -11.46 1.52 0.65
C PHE A 35 -10.49 2.33 1.52
N GLY A 36 -10.94 2.87 2.66
CA GLY A 36 -10.07 3.55 3.62
C GLY A 36 -9.01 2.63 4.23
N LEU A 37 -9.33 1.34 4.44
CA LEU A 37 -8.39 0.35 4.96
C LEU A 37 -7.22 0.10 4.00
N LEU A 38 -7.42 0.25 2.69
CA LEU A 38 -6.34 0.12 1.69
C LEU A 38 -5.24 1.18 1.89
N GLY A 39 -5.59 2.37 2.39
CA GLY A 39 -4.61 3.40 2.75
C GLY A 39 -3.79 3.00 3.99
N ALA A 40 -4.45 2.46 5.01
CA ALA A 40 -3.78 1.98 6.22
C ALA A 40 -2.83 0.80 5.93
N ALA A 41 -3.19 -0.05 4.96
CA ALA A 41 -2.42 -1.21 4.53
C ALA A 41 -0.98 -0.85 4.10
N ARG A 42 -0.80 0.29 3.43
CA ARG A 42 0.53 0.83 3.07
C ARG A 42 1.37 1.17 4.30
N GLY A 43 0.79 1.86 5.27
CA GLY A 43 1.49 2.24 6.50
C GLY A 43 1.93 1.01 7.31
N ILE A 44 1.12 -0.04 7.29
CA ILE A 44 1.45 -1.32 7.92
C ILE A 44 2.64 -1.99 7.21
N ASP A 45 2.72 -1.99 5.88
CA ASP A 45 3.86 -2.57 5.15
C ASP A 45 5.18 -1.86 5.47
N GLU A 46 5.17 -0.52 5.47
CA GLU A 46 6.36 0.29 5.79
C GLU A 46 6.80 0.07 7.26
N GLY A 47 5.84 -0.05 8.19
CA GLY A 47 6.10 -0.37 9.58
C GLY A 47 6.67 -1.77 9.80
N LEU A 48 6.08 -2.79 9.15
CA LEU A 48 6.54 -4.18 9.22
C LEU A 48 7.95 -4.34 8.66
N ILE A 49 8.30 -3.62 7.58
CA ILE A 49 9.66 -3.58 7.06
C ILE A 49 10.64 -3.06 8.10
N SER A 50 10.33 -1.91 8.70
CA SER A 50 11.21 -1.31 9.69
C SER A 50 11.42 -2.25 10.87
N GLY A 51 10.36 -2.96 11.30
CA GLY A 51 10.41 -4.01 12.31
C GLY A 51 11.25 -5.22 11.89
N ALA A 52 11.05 -5.75 10.69
CA ALA A 52 11.80 -6.89 10.16
C ALA A 52 13.31 -6.58 10.08
N PHE A 53 13.68 -5.38 9.63
CA PHE A 53 15.08 -4.93 9.62
C PHE A 53 15.71 -4.79 11.01
N ASN A 54 14.90 -4.66 12.06
CA ASN A 54 15.37 -4.61 13.43
C ASN A 54 15.55 -5.99 14.06
N ALA A 55 14.85 -7.02 13.55
CA ALA A 55 14.91 -8.39 14.06
C ALA A 55 16.32 -9.00 13.92
N ALA A 56 16.74 -9.75 14.95
CA ALA A 56 18.05 -10.40 14.98
C ALA A 56 18.17 -11.48 13.90
N ASP A 57 17.11 -12.26 13.67
CA ASP A 57 17.09 -13.35 12.69
C ASP A 57 17.20 -12.84 11.24
N PHE A 58 16.53 -11.72 10.94
CA PHE A 58 16.63 -11.08 9.63
C PHE A 58 18.03 -10.51 9.40
N LYS A 59 18.63 -9.91 10.44
CA LYS A 59 20.02 -9.45 10.37
C LYS A 59 21.01 -10.61 10.21
N ALA A 60 20.77 -11.75 10.85
CA ALA A 60 21.62 -12.93 10.75
C ALA A 60 21.55 -13.56 9.35
N SER A 61 20.34 -13.73 8.81
CA SER A 61 20.10 -14.33 7.49
C SER A 61 20.72 -13.53 6.34
N ILE A 62 20.67 -12.20 6.39
CA ILE A 62 21.33 -11.34 5.38
C ILE A 62 22.81 -11.06 5.68
N ARG A 63 23.42 -11.74 6.67
CA ARG A 63 24.79 -11.49 7.16
C ARG A 63 25.06 -10.02 7.47
N TYR A 64 24.08 -9.33 8.04
CA TYR A 64 24.10 -7.88 8.26
C TYR A 64 25.25 -7.40 9.16
N ALA A 65 25.87 -8.30 9.93
CA ALA A 65 27.03 -8.00 10.75
C ALA A 65 28.33 -7.76 9.94
N SER A 66 28.47 -8.37 8.75
CA SER A 66 29.67 -8.25 7.92
C SER A 66 29.77 -6.95 7.13
N TYR A 67 28.69 -6.17 7.06
CA TYR A 67 28.66 -4.91 6.33
C TYR A 67 29.07 -3.72 7.22
N SER A 68 29.65 -2.69 6.59
CA SER A 68 29.95 -1.42 7.26
C SER A 68 28.68 -0.69 7.69
N ALA A 69 28.79 0.29 8.60
CA ALA A 69 27.65 1.11 9.01
C ALA A 69 27.00 1.85 7.82
N VAL A 70 27.80 2.26 6.85
CA VAL A 70 27.37 2.94 5.62
C VAL A 70 26.61 1.99 4.70
N GLU A 71 27.11 0.77 4.49
CA GLU A 71 26.42 -0.23 3.66
C GLU A 71 25.08 -0.67 4.25
N LYS A 72 24.99 -0.81 5.58
CA LYS A 72 23.71 -1.11 6.25
C LYS A 72 22.69 -0.02 5.99
N ALA A 73 23.10 1.25 6.08
CA ALA A 73 22.24 2.38 5.76
C ALA A 73 21.81 2.35 4.28
N ASN A 74 22.73 2.07 3.36
CA ASN A 74 22.45 1.99 1.93
C ASN A 74 21.51 0.83 1.58
N ILE A 75 21.68 -0.35 2.16
CA ILE A 75 20.78 -1.50 1.94
C ILE A 75 19.37 -1.17 2.41
N LYS A 76 19.23 -0.63 3.62
CA LYS A 76 17.92 -0.23 4.17
C LYS A 76 17.27 0.85 3.29
N ALA A 77 18.03 1.85 2.88
CA ALA A 77 17.56 2.92 1.99
C ALA A 77 17.13 2.37 0.62
N ASN A 78 17.92 1.49 0.03
CA ASN A 78 17.61 0.87 -1.27
C ASN A 78 16.34 0.01 -1.21
N VAL A 79 16.15 -0.79 -0.14
CA VAL A 79 14.91 -1.56 0.05
C VAL A 79 13.68 -0.65 0.09
N SER A 80 13.75 0.45 0.85
CA SER A 80 12.64 1.42 0.91
C SER A 80 12.43 2.13 -0.42
N ALA A 81 13.49 2.48 -1.13
CA ALA A 81 13.43 3.11 -2.44
C ALA A 81 12.80 2.20 -3.51
N MET A 82 13.05 0.88 -3.46
CA MET A 82 12.46 -0.09 -4.40
C MET A 82 10.92 -0.12 -4.30
N VAL A 83 10.34 0.00 -3.11
CA VAL A 83 8.87 0.12 -2.94
C VAL A 83 8.34 1.42 -3.55
N GLN A 84 9.07 2.52 -3.39
CA GLN A 84 8.64 3.84 -3.88
C GLN A 84 8.63 3.88 -5.41
N ILE A 85 9.71 3.43 -6.06
CA ILE A 85 9.77 3.36 -7.53
C ILE A 85 8.75 2.35 -8.08
N GLY A 86 8.55 1.23 -7.39
CA GLY A 86 7.48 0.28 -7.69
C GLY A 86 6.09 0.93 -7.56
N SER A 87 5.88 1.80 -6.57
CA SER A 87 4.61 2.51 -6.39
C SER A 87 4.30 3.46 -7.55
N VAL A 88 5.30 4.15 -8.09
CA VAL A 88 5.14 5.03 -9.25
C VAL A 88 4.70 4.23 -10.48
N ALA A 89 5.40 3.13 -10.77
CA ALA A 89 5.03 2.24 -11.88
C ALA A 89 3.64 1.61 -11.65
N GLY A 90 3.34 1.21 -10.41
CA GLY A 90 2.05 0.66 -10.02
C GLY A 90 0.91 1.64 -10.25
N ALA A 91 1.08 2.91 -9.89
CA ALA A 91 0.08 3.96 -10.10
C ALA A 91 -0.22 4.20 -11.58
N LEU A 92 0.81 4.20 -12.45
CA LEU A 92 0.64 4.33 -13.90
C LEU A 92 -0.15 3.15 -14.49
N VAL A 93 0.16 1.94 -14.07
CA VAL A 93 -0.57 0.73 -14.50
C VAL A 93 -2.00 0.75 -13.96
N ALA A 94 -2.19 1.18 -12.71
CA ALA A 94 -3.52 1.27 -12.09
C ALA A 94 -4.46 2.17 -12.89
N PHE A 95 -3.96 3.27 -13.45
CA PHE A 95 -4.78 4.18 -14.26
C PHE A 95 -5.41 3.45 -15.45
N LEU A 96 -4.61 2.71 -16.21
CA LEU A 96 -5.09 1.92 -17.36
C LEU A 96 -5.99 0.75 -16.95
N VAL A 97 -5.67 0.10 -15.82
CA VAL A 97 -6.42 -1.06 -15.31
C VAL A 97 -7.78 -0.63 -14.73
N CYS A 98 -7.84 0.49 -14.01
CA CYS A 98 -9.08 1.04 -13.47
C CYS A 98 -10.07 1.39 -14.58
N ASP A 99 -9.60 2.02 -15.67
CA ASP A 99 -10.44 2.44 -16.79
C ASP A 99 -10.98 1.26 -17.61
N ARG A 100 -10.25 0.15 -17.68
CA ARG A 100 -10.66 -1.04 -18.46
C ARG A 100 -11.51 -2.05 -17.69
N ILE A 101 -11.14 -2.33 -16.43
CA ILE A 101 -11.63 -3.51 -15.70
C ILE A 101 -12.49 -3.13 -14.48
N GLY A 102 -12.56 -1.84 -14.15
CA GLY A 102 -13.33 -1.31 -13.03
C GLY A 102 -12.65 -1.46 -11.67
N ARG A 103 -13.09 -0.66 -10.70
CA ARG A 103 -12.44 -0.50 -9.38
C ARG A 103 -12.34 -1.80 -8.57
N ILE A 104 -13.38 -2.63 -8.54
CA ILE A 104 -13.41 -3.85 -7.71
C ILE A 104 -12.38 -4.89 -8.20
N MET A 105 -12.27 -5.09 -9.51
CA MET A 105 -11.30 -6.05 -10.06
C MET A 105 -9.87 -5.51 -9.95
N ALA A 106 -9.67 -4.20 -10.11
CA ALA A 106 -8.39 -3.56 -9.82
C ALA A 106 -7.95 -3.78 -8.36
N THR A 107 -8.87 -3.68 -7.39
CA THR A 107 -8.58 -4.00 -5.98
C THR A 107 -8.17 -5.45 -5.76
N ARG A 108 -8.72 -6.41 -6.51
CA ARG A 108 -8.29 -7.81 -6.40
C ARG A 108 -6.91 -8.03 -6.98
N PHE A 109 -6.65 -7.45 -8.15
CA PHE A 109 -5.35 -7.55 -8.82
C PHE A 109 -4.22 -6.97 -7.98
N LEU A 110 -4.43 -5.80 -7.37
CA LEU A 110 -3.42 -5.17 -6.51
C LEU A 110 -3.12 -6.02 -5.27
N CYS A 111 -4.14 -6.63 -4.65
CA CYS A 111 -3.94 -7.51 -3.49
C CYS A 111 -3.11 -8.74 -3.86
N VAL A 112 -3.36 -9.34 -5.03
CA VAL A 112 -2.59 -10.50 -5.51
C VAL A 112 -1.13 -10.11 -5.76
N LEU A 113 -0.87 -9.00 -6.44
CA LEU A 113 0.51 -8.51 -6.65
C LEU A 113 1.22 -8.21 -5.33
N TRP A 114 0.51 -7.64 -4.37
CA TRP A 114 1.07 -7.33 -3.07
C TRP A 114 1.43 -8.60 -2.28
N ILE A 115 0.55 -9.61 -2.26
CA ILE A 115 0.82 -10.92 -1.64
C ILE A 115 2.03 -11.59 -2.30
N LEU A 116 2.12 -11.57 -3.63
CA LEU A 116 3.26 -12.13 -4.36
C LEU A 116 4.57 -11.41 -4.00
N GLY A 117 4.55 -10.08 -3.91
CA GLY A 117 5.72 -9.30 -3.52
C GLY A 117 6.21 -9.62 -2.10
N ILE A 118 5.27 -9.73 -1.14
CA ILE A 118 5.60 -10.11 0.25
C ILE A 118 6.13 -11.54 0.31
N ALA A 119 5.55 -12.49 -0.43
CA ALA A 119 6.01 -13.87 -0.48
C ALA A 119 7.46 -13.95 -0.98
N ILE A 120 7.79 -13.25 -2.08
CA ILE A 120 9.16 -13.18 -2.61
C ILE A 120 10.12 -12.54 -1.60
N PHE A 121 9.68 -11.46 -0.93
CA PHE A 121 10.47 -10.82 0.12
C PHE A 121 10.79 -11.78 1.29
N MET A 122 9.80 -12.55 1.75
CA MET A 122 10.01 -13.52 2.83
C MET A 122 10.95 -14.66 2.42
N ILE A 123 10.77 -15.22 1.22
CA ILE A 123 11.67 -16.27 0.69
C ILE A 123 13.10 -15.74 0.53
N GLY A 124 13.25 -14.51 0.03
CA GLY A 124 14.54 -13.83 -0.07
C GLY A 124 15.20 -13.60 1.28
N GLY A 125 14.42 -13.27 2.31
CA GLY A 125 14.86 -13.15 3.69
C GLY A 125 15.40 -14.46 4.26
N VAL A 126 14.70 -15.58 4.06
CA VAL A 126 15.15 -16.90 4.53
C VAL A 126 16.43 -17.37 3.83
N ASN A 127 16.53 -17.12 2.52
CA ASN A 127 17.68 -17.54 1.71
C ASN A 127 18.87 -16.56 1.79
N GLY A 128 18.74 -15.42 2.49
CA GLY A 128 19.77 -14.38 2.59
C GLY A 128 20.07 -13.65 1.28
N SER A 129 19.17 -13.71 0.29
CA SER A 129 19.37 -13.09 -1.03
C SER A 129 18.83 -11.66 -1.06
N LEU A 130 19.74 -10.68 -1.03
CA LEU A 130 19.41 -9.26 -1.16
C LEU A 130 18.67 -8.95 -2.46
N GLY A 131 19.00 -9.64 -3.56
CA GLY A 131 18.32 -9.46 -4.85
C GLY A 131 16.85 -9.86 -4.80
N ALA A 132 16.52 -10.97 -4.13
CA ALA A 132 15.14 -11.39 -3.94
C ALA A 132 14.36 -10.43 -3.02
N ILE A 133 15.03 -9.88 -1.99
CA ILE A 133 14.46 -8.84 -1.13
C ILE A 133 14.12 -7.57 -1.93
N TYR A 134 15.04 -7.09 -2.79
CA TYR A 134 14.80 -5.93 -3.63
C TYR A 134 13.69 -6.18 -4.66
N ALA A 135 13.69 -7.33 -5.33
CA ALA A 135 12.67 -7.70 -6.31
C ALA A 135 11.28 -7.84 -5.67
N GLY A 136 11.19 -8.51 -4.52
CA GLY A 136 9.95 -8.62 -3.76
C GLY A 136 9.39 -7.27 -3.35
N ARG A 137 10.28 -6.33 -2.96
CA ARG A 137 9.89 -4.94 -2.63
C ARG A 137 9.39 -4.15 -3.82
N PHE A 138 10.04 -4.29 -4.97
CA PHE A 138 9.55 -3.67 -6.19
C PHE A 138 8.16 -4.18 -6.58
N ILE A 139 7.95 -5.50 -6.55
CA ILE A 139 6.65 -6.13 -6.88
C ILE A 139 5.57 -5.76 -5.85
N ALA A 140 5.90 -5.75 -4.56
CA ALA A 140 4.99 -5.27 -3.53
C ALA A 140 4.63 -3.80 -3.76
N GLY A 141 5.60 -2.97 -4.14
CA GLY A 141 5.41 -1.58 -4.54
C GLY A 141 4.45 -1.43 -5.73
N LEU A 142 4.53 -2.29 -6.75
CA LEU A 142 3.59 -2.30 -7.88
C LEU A 142 2.15 -2.57 -7.43
N GLY A 143 1.94 -3.42 -6.42
CA GLY A 143 0.62 -3.67 -5.82
C GLY A 143 0.13 -2.47 -5.01
N VAL A 144 0.93 -2.02 -4.05
CA VAL A 144 0.55 -0.92 -3.14
C VAL A 144 0.39 0.41 -3.88
N GLY A 145 1.16 0.67 -4.94
CA GLY A 145 1.04 1.88 -5.76
C GLY A 145 -0.33 2.07 -6.43
N GLN A 146 -1.11 0.99 -6.56
CA GLN A 146 -2.45 1.05 -7.15
C GLN A 146 -3.52 1.51 -6.14
N THR A 147 -3.28 1.37 -4.83
CA THR A 147 -4.27 1.73 -3.80
C THR A 147 -4.74 3.20 -3.85
N PRO A 148 -3.88 4.22 -4.06
CA PRO A 148 -4.34 5.61 -4.17
C PRO A 148 -5.13 5.91 -5.46
N VAL A 149 -5.03 5.08 -6.49
CA VAL A 149 -5.75 5.29 -7.77
C VAL A 149 -7.11 4.59 -7.77
N VAL A 150 -7.20 3.43 -7.12
CA VAL A 150 -8.44 2.64 -7.05
C VAL A 150 -9.39 3.15 -5.96
N GLY A 151 -8.81 3.65 -4.85
CA GLY A 151 -9.49 4.16 -3.66
C GLY A 151 -10.40 5.37 -3.88
#